data_AF-A0A239RFV1-F1
#
_entry.id   AF-A0A239RFV1-F1
#
_cell.length_a   1.000
_cell.length_b   1.000
_cell.length_c   1.000
_cell.angle_alpha   90.00
_cell.angle_beta   90.00
_cell.angle_gamma   90.00
#
_symmetry.space_group_name_H-M   'P 1'
#
loop_
_entity.id
_entity.type
_entity.pdbx_description
1 polymer ?
#
loop_
_entity_poly.entity_id
_entity_poly.type
_entity_poly.pdbx_seq_one_letter_code
_entity_poly.pdbx_strand_id
1 'polypeptide(L)' 'SLNTLEGKMYFSDGDYLIKNQTGECYVCDKDIFEQTYKEVK' A
#
# COMPACT_ATOMS: atom_id res chain seq x y z
N SER A 1 11.68 2.04 -2.74
CA SER A 1 11.18 3.18 -1.93
C SER A 1 10.28 4.05 -2.78
N LEU A 2 9.21 4.58 -2.19
CA LEU A 2 8.20 5.43 -2.81
C LEU A 2 8.11 6.76 -2.05
N ASN A 3 7.85 7.88 -2.74
CA ASN A 3 7.55 9.15 -2.07
C ASN A 3 6.02 9.29 -1.95
N THR A 4 5.53 9.42 -0.73
CA THR A 4 4.11 9.63 -0.39
C THR A 4 3.93 10.98 0.30
N LEU A 5 2.70 11.36 0.66
CA LEU A 5 2.44 12.60 1.40
C LEU A 5 3.02 12.58 2.82
N GLU A 6 3.15 11.39 3.40
CA GLU A 6 3.76 11.12 4.71
C GLU A 6 5.29 11.06 4.64
N GLY A 7 5.86 11.14 3.43
CA GLY A 7 7.30 11.13 3.17
C GLY A 7 7.77 9.89 2.41
N LYS A 8 9.07 9.58 2.52
CA LYS A 8 9.67 8.46 1.78
C LYS A 8 9.38 7.15 2.50
N MET A 9 8.58 6.29 1.88
CA MET A 9 8.29 4.93 2.34
C MET A 9 9.23 3.90 1.70
N TYR A 10 9.56 2.87 2.47
CA TYR A 10 10.29 1.69 2.01
C TYR A 10 9.34 0.49 2.04
N PHE A 11 9.55 -0.44 1.13
CA PHE A 11 8.71 -1.61 0.95
C PHE A 11 9.58 -2.76 0.47
N SER A 12 9.12 -3.98 0.74
CA SER A 12 9.75 -5.23 0.35
C SER A 12 8.95 -5.90 -0.76
N ASP A 13 9.53 -6.93 -1.36
CA ASP A 13 8.83 -7.77 -2.32
C ASP A 13 7.59 -8.41 -1.68
N GLY A 14 6.42 -8.18 -2.28
CA GLY A 14 5.14 -8.71 -1.81
C GLY A 14 4.26 -7.71 -1.06
N ASP A 15 4.78 -6.54 -0.66
CA ASP A 15 3.97 -5.47 -0.09
C ASP A 15 3.01 -4.89 -1.13
N TYR A 16 1.87 -4.40 -0.66
CA TYR A 16 0.86 -3.79 -1.52
C TYR A 16 1.14 -2.29 -1.70
N LEU A 17 0.96 -1.82 -2.94
CA LEU A 17 0.88 -0.40 -3.24
C LEU A 17 -0.60 -0.03 -3.43
N ILE A 18 -1.14 0.70 -2.45
CA ILE A 18 -2.53 1.14 -2.49
C ILE A 18 -2.58 2.51 -3.14
N LYS A 19 -3.39 2.62 -4.20
CA LYS A 19 -3.62 3.87 -4.93
C LYS A 19 -5.06 4.32 -4.77
N ASN A 20 -5.27 5.55 -4.35
CA ASN A 20 -6.61 6.15 -4.28
C ASN A 20 -7.00 6.83 -5.61
N GLN A 21 -8.24 7.34 -5.69
CA GLN A 21 -8.77 7.96 -6.92
C GLN A 21 -8.11 9.29 -7.28
N THR A 22 -7.55 10.02 -6.30
CA THR A 22 -6.80 11.27 -6.51
C THR A 22 -5.40 11.02 -7.04
N GLY A 23 -4.96 9.76 -7.08
CA GLY A 23 -3.68 9.34 -7.62
C GLY A 23 -2.57 9.20 -6.59
N GLU A 24 -2.87 9.43 -5.31
CA GLU A 24 -1.94 9.21 -4.21
C GLU A 24 -1.73 7.72 -4.00
N CYS A 25 -0.48 7.35 -3.73
CA CYS A 25 -0.06 5.98 -3.50
C CYS A 25 0.64 5.88 -2.15
N TYR A 26 0.39 4.80 -1.42
CA TYR A 26 1.14 4.45 -0.20
C TYR A 26 1.39 2.94 -0.12
N VAL A 27 2.36 2.58 0.71
CA VAL A 27 2.75 1.18 0.95
C VAL A 27 1.89 0.61 2.06
N CYS A 28 1.43 -0.63 1.90
CA CYS A 28 0.81 -1.42 2.94
C CYS A 28 1.52 -2.77 3.05
N ASP A 29 1.90 -3.12 4.27
CA ASP A 29 2.47 -4.44 4.58
C ASP A 29 1.51 -5.55 4.16
N LYS A 30 2.06 -6.60 3.54
CA LYS A 30 1.27 -7.72 3.02
C LYS A 30 0.36 -8.35 4.07
N ASP A 31 0.91 -8.69 5.24
CA ASP A 31 0.17 -9.40 6.29
C ASP A 31 -0.94 -8.51 6.86
N ILE A 32 -0.69 -7.20 6.99
CA ILE A 32 -1.71 -6.23 7.42
C ILE A 32 -2.82 -6.13 6.37
N PHE A 33 -2.48 -6.03 5.09
CA PHE A 33 -3.47 -5.91 4.02
C PHE A 33 -4.38 -7.14 3.96
N GLU A 34 -3.81 -8.35 3.96
CA GLU A 34 -4.56 -9.60 3.88
C GLU A 34 -5.45 -9.85 5.12
N GLN A 35 -5.08 -9.33 6.29
CA GLN A 35 -5.90 -9.39 7.50
C GLN A 35 -7.06 -8.39 7.51
N THR A 36 -6.91 -7.25 6.84
CA THR A 36 -7.86 -6.12 6.93
C THR A 36 -8.77 -5.98 5.72
N TYR A 37 -8.33 -6.45 4.56
CA TYR A 37 -9.08 -6.41 3.30
C TYR A 37 -9.45 -7.81 2.83
N LYS A 38 -10.59 -7.92 2.15
CA LYS A 38 -11.04 -9.16 1.53
C LYS A 38 -11.28 -8.91 0.05
N GLU A 39 -10.92 -9.89 -0.76
CA GLU A 39 -11.24 -9.88 -2.18
C GLU A 39 -12.76 -9.77 -2.36
N VAL A 40 -13.17 -8.78 -3.15
CA VAL A 40 -14.55 -8.61 -3.58
C VAL A 40 -14.71 -9.24 -4.96
N LYS A 41 -15.80 -10.00 -5.16
CA LYS A 41 -16.13 -10.63 -6.44
C LYS A 41 -16.83 -9.67 -7.40
#